data_AF-A0AAD9Q380-F1
#
_entry.id   AF-A0AAD9Q380-F1
#
_cell.length_a   1.000
_cell.length_b   1.000
_cell.length_c   1.000
_cell.angle_alpha   90.00
_cell.angle_beta   90.00
_cell.angle_gamma   90.00
#
_symmetry.space_group_name_H-M   'P 1'
#
loop_
_entity.id
_entity.type
_entity.pdbx_description
1 polymer ?
#
loop_
_entity_poly.entity_id
_entity_poly.type
_entity_poly.pdbx_seq_one_letter_code
_entity_poly.pdbx_strand_id
1 'polypeptide(L)'
;MHKAVLTLGLLINICSSICIVFLNKWLYVHRGFPNITLTCIHFVTTFIGLRLCVLCDVFKPKRLSVLRVLPLSLAFCGFVVFTNLSLQNNTVGTYQLAKAMTTPVIVAIHTVFYNREYSCQIKLTVIPIILGVFLNSYYDVKFNWLGTIYASVGVIVTSVYQVWVGTKQKEFQVNSMQLLYYQAPLSAGLLAIAVLIFEPVTAERGLLASWSWSSLLVVLASGVVAFSVNLSIYWIIGNTSPVTYPSLQHRKINIMHPVKKSCPLHFPIKTNHLVNEFFLISLTRRQI
;
A
#
# COMPACT_ATOMS: atom_id res chain seq x y z
N MET A 1 -3.09 -17.68 -23.33
CA MET A 1 -2.66 -17.95 -21.93
C MET A 1 -2.39 -16.68 -21.12
N HIS A 2 -1.63 -15.70 -21.64
CA HIS A 2 -1.19 -14.51 -20.86
C HIS A 2 -2.32 -13.61 -20.32
N LYS A 3 -3.44 -13.44 -21.05
CA LYS A 3 -4.56 -12.59 -20.62
C LYS A 3 -5.38 -13.19 -19.46
N ALA A 4 -5.60 -14.51 -19.46
CA ALA A 4 -6.38 -15.19 -18.42
C ALA A 4 -5.66 -15.17 -17.07
N VAL A 5 -4.35 -15.41 -17.06
CA VAL A 5 -3.52 -15.32 -15.84
C VAL A 5 -3.49 -13.88 -15.31
N LEU A 6 -3.44 -12.88 -16.19
CA LEU A 6 -3.55 -11.47 -15.82
C LEU A 6 -4.89 -11.14 -15.18
N THR A 7 -6.00 -11.55 -15.79
CA THR A 7 -7.33 -11.35 -15.24
C THR A 7 -7.48 -12.04 -13.88
N LEU A 8 -6.98 -13.27 -13.73
CA LEU A 8 -7.01 -13.98 -12.46
C LEU A 8 -6.17 -13.28 -11.38
N GLY A 9 -4.95 -12.85 -11.70
CA GLY A 9 -4.10 -12.09 -10.78
C GLY A 9 -4.73 -10.77 -10.34
N LEU A 10 -5.42 -10.09 -11.25
CA LEU A 10 -6.19 -8.88 -10.94
C LEU A 10 -7.38 -9.17 -10.02
N LEU A 11 -8.14 -10.24 -10.27
CA LEU A 11 -9.27 -10.65 -9.43
C LEU A 11 -8.80 -11.01 -8.01
N ILE A 12 -7.73 -11.81 -7.90
CA ILE A 12 -7.11 -12.15 -6.62
C ILE A 12 -6.68 -10.87 -5.89
N ASN A 13 -6.02 -9.94 -6.59
CA ASN A 13 -5.62 -8.67 -6.02
C ASN A 13 -6.80 -7.79 -5.60
N ILE A 14 -7.94 -7.84 -6.30
CA ILE A 14 -9.15 -7.12 -5.90
C ILE A 14 -9.75 -7.75 -4.65
N CYS A 15 -10.02 -9.05 -4.67
CA CYS A 15 -10.65 -9.75 -3.55
C CYS A 15 -9.80 -9.69 -2.26
N SER A 16 -8.50 -9.97 -2.37
CA SER A 16 -7.58 -9.93 -1.23
C SER A 16 -7.40 -8.50 -0.69
N SER A 17 -7.32 -7.49 -1.55
CA SER A 17 -7.29 -6.09 -1.10
C SER A 17 -8.60 -5.66 -0.43
N ILE A 18 -9.76 -6.16 -0.84
CA ILE A 18 -11.01 -5.86 -0.11
C ILE A 18 -11.00 -6.54 1.26
N CYS A 19 -10.59 -7.81 1.30
CA CYS A 19 -10.58 -8.60 2.53
C CYS A 19 -9.62 -8.03 3.59
N ILE A 20 -8.38 -7.72 3.19
CA ILE A 20 -7.37 -7.17 4.13
C ILE A 20 -7.86 -5.87 4.77
N VAL A 21 -8.63 -5.10 4.01
CA VAL A 21 -9.15 -3.82 4.44
C VAL A 21 -10.17 -3.96 5.55
N PHE A 22 -11.11 -4.89 5.38
CA PHE A 22 -12.08 -5.18 6.43
C PHE A 22 -11.42 -5.77 7.69
N LEU A 23 -10.41 -6.64 7.52
CA LEU A 23 -9.69 -7.24 8.65
C LEU A 23 -8.89 -6.20 9.44
N ASN A 24 -8.13 -5.35 8.76
CA ASN A 24 -7.35 -4.27 9.38
C ASN A 24 -8.27 -3.31 10.12
N LYS A 25 -9.37 -2.89 9.48
CA LYS A 25 -10.37 -2.04 10.12
C LYS A 25 -10.98 -2.68 11.36
N TRP A 26 -11.32 -3.96 11.30
CA TRP A 26 -11.89 -4.66 12.44
C TRP A 26 -10.91 -4.71 13.61
N LEU A 27 -9.65 -5.07 13.35
CA LEU A 27 -8.56 -5.06 14.35
C LEU A 27 -8.37 -3.68 14.95
N TYR A 28 -8.37 -2.64 14.12
CA TYR A 28 -8.21 -1.27 14.57
C TYR A 28 -9.40 -0.80 15.42
N VAL A 29 -10.64 -0.96 14.94
CA VAL A 29 -11.83 -0.41 15.60
C VAL A 29 -12.19 -1.18 16.87
N HIS A 30 -12.10 -2.52 16.85
CA HIS A 30 -12.59 -3.35 17.96
C HIS A 30 -11.50 -3.68 18.97
N ARG A 31 -10.24 -3.75 18.52
CA ARG A 31 -9.10 -4.14 19.37
C ARG A 31 -8.12 -3.00 19.61
N GLY A 32 -8.16 -1.93 18.81
CA GLY A 32 -7.18 -0.85 18.92
C GLY A 32 -5.77 -1.28 18.53
N PHE A 33 -5.63 -2.30 17.68
CA PHE A 33 -4.32 -2.85 17.31
C PHE A 33 -3.47 -1.81 16.56
N PRO A 34 -2.17 -1.67 16.91
CA PRO A 34 -1.29 -0.69 16.31
C PRO A 34 -1.03 -0.98 14.82
N ASN A 35 -1.09 0.07 14.00
CA ASN A 35 -1.20 -0.07 12.56
C ASN A 35 0.15 -0.32 11.87
N ILE A 36 1.23 0.36 12.29
CA ILE A 36 2.59 0.16 11.77
C ILE A 36 3.09 -1.22 12.22
N THR A 37 2.79 -1.62 13.46
CA THR A 37 3.00 -2.97 13.96
C THR A 37 2.30 -4.02 13.09
N LEU A 38 1.03 -3.80 12.74
CA LEU A 38 0.28 -4.72 11.88
C LEU A 38 0.95 -4.86 10.50
N THR A 39 1.35 -3.75 9.88
CA THR A 39 2.09 -3.77 8.61
C THR A 39 3.43 -4.50 8.75
N CYS A 40 4.15 -4.31 9.86
CA CYS A 40 5.38 -5.04 10.14
C CYS A 40 5.11 -6.56 10.20
N ILE A 41 4.08 -7.00 10.93
CA ILE A 41 3.67 -8.41 11.02
C ILE A 41 3.29 -8.96 9.65
N HIS A 42 2.61 -8.18 8.81
CA HIS A 42 2.27 -8.60 7.44
C HIS A 42 3.49 -8.84 6.58
N PHE A 43 4.53 -8.01 6.70
CA PHE A 43 5.79 -8.21 5.97
C PHE A 43 6.60 -9.38 6.51
N VAL A 44 6.60 -9.61 7.83
CA VAL A 44 7.16 -10.83 8.43
C VAL A 44 6.43 -12.07 7.91
N THR A 45 5.09 -12.05 7.92
CA THR A 45 4.26 -13.15 7.42
C THR A 45 4.47 -13.36 5.93
N THR A 46 4.63 -12.28 5.16
CA THR A 46 4.95 -12.34 3.73
C THR A 46 6.30 -13.03 3.50
N PHE A 47 7.33 -12.71 4.30
CA PHE A 47 8.62 -13.38 4.22
C PHE A 47 8.51 -14.88 4.57
N ILE A 48 7.78 -15.23 5.63
CA ILE A 48 7.53 -16.63 6.00
C ILE A 48 6.81 -17.36 4.87
N GLY A 49 5.74 -16.77 4.31
CA GLY A 49 5.00 -17.32 3.17
C GLY A 49 5.90 -17.56 1.95
N LEU A 50 6.78 -16.61 1.64
CA LEU A 50 7.76 -16.79 0.55
C LEU A 50 8.80 -17.87 0.87
N ARG A 51 9.25 -18.01 2.12
CA ARG A 51 10.14 -19.12 2.53
C ARG A 51 9.45 -20.46 2.33
N LEU A 52 8.18 -20.59 2.69
CA LEU A 52 7.38 -21.80 2.42
C LEU A 52 7.28 -22.07 0.91
N CYS A 53 7.04 -21.04 0.09
CA CYS A 53 7.04 -21.20 -1.36
C CYS A 53 8.39 -21.69 -1.91
N VAL A 54 9.52 -21.27 -1.33
CA VAL A 54 10.84 -21.80 -1.70
C VAL A 54 10.98 -23.27 -1.30
N LEU A 55 10.52 -23.65 -0.11
CA LEU A 55 10.56 -25.03 0.38
C LEU A 55 9.69 -25.97 -0.47
N CYS A 56 8.57 -25.47 -0.99
CA CYS A 56 7.69 -26.20 -1.91
C CYS A 56 8.14 -26.12 -3.39
N ASP A 57 9.36 -25.65 -3.68
CA ASP A 57 9.93 -25.46 -5.02
C ASP A 57 9.06 -24.63 -5.99
N VAL A 58 8.23 -23.71 -5.46
CA VAL A 58 7.39 -22.79 -6.27
C VAL A 58 8.27 -21.79 -7.01
N PHE A 59 9.39 -21.36 -6.41
CA PHE A 59 10.42 -20.56 -7.07
C PHE A 59 11.78 -20.75 -6.41
N LYS A 60 12.85 -20.49 -7.16
CA LYS A 60 14.23 -20.53 -6.66
C LYS A 60 14.76 -19.11 -6.41
N PRO A 61 15.25 -18.77 -5.21
CA PRO A 61 15.81 -17.45 -4.95
C PRO A 61 17.05 -17.19 -5.81
N LYS A 62 17.05 -16.08 -6.56
CA LYS A 62 18.27 -15.60 -7.23
C LYS A 62 19.15 -14.89 -6.20
N ARG A 63 20.47 -15.05 -6.27
CA ARG A 63 21.39 -14.28 -5.42
C ARG A 63 21.31 -12.80 -5.79
N LEU A 64 20.90 -11.97 -4.84
CA LEU A 64 20.83 -10.52 -4.96
C LEU A 64 21.56 -9.89 -3.79
N SER A 65 22.29 -8.81 -4.06
CA SER A 65 22.87 -8.01 -2.99
C SER A 65 21.76 -7.25 -2.26
N VAL A 66 21.65 -7.48 -0.95
CA VAL A 66 20.68 -6.85 -0.06
C VAL A 66 20.77 -5.31 -0.14
N LEU A 67 21.99 -4.77 -0.27
CA LEU A 67 22.24 -3.33 -0.42
C LEU A 67 21.58 -2.74 -1.67
N ARG A 68 21.39 -3.54 -2.72
CA ARG A 68 20.71 -3.08 -3.95
C ARG A 68 19.18 -3.04 -3.82
N VAL A 69 18.63 -3.78 -2.87
CA VAL A 69 17.18 -3.82 -2.55
C VAL A 69 16.84 -2.85 -1.41
N LEU A 70 17.83 -2.40 -0.65
CA LEU A 70 17.65 -1.47 0.46
C LEU A 70 16.97 -0.15 0.06
N PRO A 71 17.33 0.54 -1.05
CA PRO A 71 16.64 1.77 -1.46
C PRO A 71 15.15 1.58 -1.71
N LEU A 72 14.77 0.44 -2.30
CA LEU A 72 13.37 0.07 -2.53
C LEU A 72 12.63 -0.11 -1.20
N SER A 73 13.28 -0.75 -0.23
CA SER A 73 12.73 -0.98 1.12
C SER A 73 12.60 0.32 1.92
N LEU A 74 13.57 1.23 1.80
CA LEU A 74 13.53 2.56 2.39
C LEU A 74 12.43 3.41 1.78
N ALA A 75 12.28 3.41 0.46
CA ALA A 75 11.19 4.10 -0.22
C ALA A 75 9.83 3.57 0.24
N PHE A 76 9.68 2.25 0.38
CA PHE A 76 8.46 1.66 0.93
C PHE A 76 8.16 2.16 2.36
N CYS A 77 9.13 2.11 3.27
CA CYS A 77 8.93 2.53 4.65
C CYS A 77 8.67 4.04 4.77
N GLY A 78 9.40 4.86 4.00
CA GLY A 78 9.17 6.29 3.91
C GLY A 78 7.77 6.60 3.40
N PHE A 79 7.32 5.91 2.35
CA PHE A 79 5.95 5.99 1.85
C PHE A 79 4.94 5.72 2.98
N VAL A 80 5.12 4.63 3.72
CA VAL A 80 4.24 4.30 4.85
C VAL A 80 4.22 5.45 5.85
N VAL A 81 5.36 5.89 6.37
CA VAL A 81 5.45 6.95 7.38
C VAL A 81 4.83 8.26 6.90
N PHE A 82 5.21 8.77 5.72
CA PHE A 82 4.74 10.07 5.24
C PHE A 82 3.26 10.08 4.89
N THR A 83 2.73 8.98 4.35
CA THR A 83 1.28 8.90 4.10
C THR A 83 0.47 8.88 5.39
N ASN A 84 1.01 8.30 6.46
CA ASN A 84 0.36 8.33 7.78
C ASN A 84 0.37 9.69 8.41
N LEU A 85 1.52 10.35 8.38
CA LEU A 85 1.66 11.71 8.86
C LEU A 85 0.73 12.65 8.08
N SER A 86 0.62 12.46 6.76
CA SER A 86 -0.34 13.20 5.95
C SER A 86 -1.78 12.97 6.39
N LEU A 87 -2.20 11.71 6.58
CA LEU A 87 -3.56 11.38 7.01
C LEU A 87 -3.89 11.85 8.44
N GLN A 88 -2.88 11.89 9.32
CA GLN A 88 -3.02 12.42 10.67
C GLN A 88 -3.30 13.93 10.63
N ASN A 89 -2.62 14.65 9.74
CA ASN A 89 -2.62 16.11 9.71
C ASN A 89 -3.65 16.71 8.73
N ASN A 90 -4.09 15.98 7.71
CA ASN A 90 -5.06 16.45 6.71
C ASN A 90 -6.46 15.87 6.91
N THR A 91 -7.43 16.51 6.25
CA THR A 91 -8.73 15.88 6.03
C THR A 91 -8.57 14.64 5.15
N VAL A 92 -9.49 13.70 5.32
CA VAL A 92 -9.46 12.47 4.53
C VAL A 92 -9.66 12.76 3.03
N GLY A 93 -10.44 13.77 2.66
CA GLY A 93 -10.62 14.19 1.26
C GLY A 93 -9.30 14.68 0.65
N THR A 94 -8.61 15.59 1.33
CA THR A 94 -7.33 16.15 0.88
C THR A 94 -6.25 15.07 0.78
N TYR A 95 -6.19 14.14 1.74
CA TYR A 95 -5.30 12.98 1.67
C TYR A 95 -5.56 12.09 0.44
N GLN A 96 -6.82 11.75 0.17
CA GLN A 96 -7.18 10.88 -0.96
C GLN A 96 -6.79 11.50 -2.29
N LEU A 97 -7.02 12.81 -2.38
CA LEU A 97 -6.76 13.54 -3.58
C LEU A 97 -5.27 13.78 -3.81
N ALA A 98 -4.51 14.07 -2.75
CA ALA A 98 -3.06 14.05 -2.80
C ALA A 98 -2.55 12.69 -3.32
N LYS A 99 -3.10 11.56 -2.84
CA LYS A 99 -2.74 10.24 -3.37
C LYS A 99 -3.07 10.06 -4.86
N ALA A 100 -4.13 10.67 -5.37
CA ALA A 100 -4.44 10.61 -6.81
C ALA A 100 -3.31 11.24 -7.65
N MET A 101 -2.54 12.19 -7.09
CA MET A 101 -1.34 12.77 -7.75
C MET A 101 -0.20 11.78 -7.97
N THR A 102 -0.24 10.60 -7.34
CA THR A 102 0.77 9.55 -7.55
C THR A 102 0.87 9.17 -9.03
N THR A 103 -0.26 9.09 -9.74
CA THR A 103 -0.29 8.73 -11.18
C THR A 103 0.40 9.79 -12.06
N PRO A 104 0.05 11.10 -11.98
CA PRO A 104 0.79 12.17 -12.67
C PRO A 104 2.29 12.12 -12.40
N VAL A 105 2.67 11.94 -11.13
CA VAL A 105 4.08 11.95 -10.72
C VAL A 105 4.81 10.72 -11.25
N ILE A 106 4.18 9.54 -11.30
CA ILE A 106 4.75 8.35 -11.97
C ILE A 106 4.96 8.62 -13.46
N VAL A 107 3.98 9.19 -14.15
CA VAL A 107 4.08 9.53 -15.58
C VAL A 107 5.25 10.49 -15.80
N ALA A 108 5.37 11.53 -14.97
CA ALA A 108 6.46 12.50 -15.02
C ALA A 108 7.82 11.83 -14.80
N ILE A 109 7.97 11.02 -13.75
CA ILE A 109 9.22 10.30 -13.44
C ILE A 109 9.64 9.40 -14.60
N HIS A 110 8.71 8.61 -15.14
CA HIS A 110 9.01 7.71 -16.26
C HIS A 110 9.38 8.45 -17.54
N THR A 111 8.73 9.59 -17.81
CA THR A 111 9.00 10.39 -19.01
C THR A 111 10.38 11.05 -18.90
N VAL A 112 10.68 11.69 -17.76
CA VAL A 112 11.91 12.48 -17.56
C VAL A 112 13.14 11.60 -17.30
N PHE A 113 13.03 10.59 -16.43
CA PHE A 113 14.20 9.81 -16.00
C PHE A 113 14.38 8.50 -16.77
N TYR A 114 13.31 7.97 -17.37
CA TYR A 114 13.34 6.68 -18.07
C TYR A 114 13.04 6.80 -19.57
N ASN A 115 12.89 8.03 -20.10
CA ASN A 115 12.60 8.32 -21.51
C ASN A 115 11.45 7.47 -22.08
N ARG A 116 10.40 7.24 -21.28
CA ARG A 116 9.22 6.48 -21.69
C ARG A 116 8.14 7.40 -22.19
N GLU A 117 7.70 7.16 -23.42
CA GLU A 117 6.55 7.86 -23.98
C GLU A 117 5.24 7.19 -23.56
N TYR A 118 4.27 8.01 -23.17
CA TYR A 118 2.91 7.60 -22.88
C TYR A 118 1.96 8.14 -23.95
N SER A 119 0.90 7.39 -24.25
CA SER A 119 -0.12 7.78 -25.22
C SER A 119 -0.80 9.08 -24.81
N CYS A 120 -1.32 9.82 -25.80
CA CYS A 120 -2.09 11.04 -25.56
C CYS A 120 -3.25 10.80 -24.59
N GLN A 121 -3.90 9.63 -24.66
CA GLN A 121 -4.97 9.23 -23.74
C GLN A 121 -4.51 9.26 -22.28
N ILE A 122 -3.34 8.70 -21.95
CA ILE A 122 -2.81 8.70 -20.58
C ILE A 122 -2.50 10.14 -20.13
N LYS A 123 -1.90 10.95 -21.00
CA LYS A 123 -1.63 12.37 -20.70
C LYS A 123 -2.92 13.15 -20.43
N LEU A 124 -3.98 12.90 -21.19
CA LEU A 124 -5.30 13.51 -20.97
C LEU A 124 -5.93 13.09 -19.65
N THR A 125 -5.72 11.85 -19.17
CA THR A 125 -6.22 11.43 -17.84
C THR A 125 -5.54 12.14 -16.67
N VAL A 126 -4.34 12.70 -16.87
CA VAL A 126 -3.59 13.42 -15.82
C VAL A 126 -4.20 14.80 -15.54
N ILE A 127 -4.73 15.48 -16.56
CA ILE A 127 -5.30 16.83 -16.46
C ILE A 127 -6.43 16.92 -15.41
N PRO A 128 -7.50 16.10 -15.45
CA PRO A 128 -8.58 16.19 -14.47
C PRO A 128 -8.13 15.81 -13.05
N ILE A 129 -7.11 14.96 -12.91
CA ILE A 129 -6.53 14.62 -11.59
C ILE A 129 -5.88 15.86 -10.97
N ILE A 130 -5.01 16.55 -11.73
CA ILE A 130 -4.33 17.77 -11.26
C ILE A 130 -5.35 18.86 -10.93
N LEU A 131 -6.34 19.08 -11.80
CA LEU A 131 -7.41 20.05 -11.58
C LEU A 131 -8.21 19.74 -10.33
N GLY A 132 -8.58 18.47 -10.12
CA GLY A 132 -9.29 18.04 -8.91
C GLY A 132 -8.51 18.41 -7.65
N VAL A 133 -7.21 18.08 -7.62
CA VAL A 133 -6.29 18.36 -6.49
C VAL A 133 -6.17 19.84 -6.19
N PHE A 134 -6.00 20.65 -7.24
CA PHE A 134 -5.94 22.09 -7.12
C PHE A 134 -7.23 22.68 -6.56
N LEU A 135 -8.39 22.32 -7.13
CA LEU A 135 -9.69 22.83 -6.69
C LEU A 135 -9.98 22.45 -5.24
N ASN A 136 -9.77 21.21 -4.85
CA ASN A 136 -9.96 20.80 -3.45
C ASN A 136 -9.02 21.55 -2.51
N SER A 137 -7.76 21.74 -2.88
CA SER A 137 -6.80 22.47 -2.02
C SER A 137 -7.20 23.94 -1.88
N TYR A 138 -7.73 24.56 -2.94
CA TYR A 138 -8.23 25.93 -2.92
C TYR A 138 -9.49 26.11 -2.04
N TYR A 139 -10.39 25.13 -2.04
CA TYR A 139 -11.64 25.17 -1.29
C TYR A 139 -11.59 24.43 0.07
N ASP A 140 -10.44 23.87 0.47
CA ASP A 140 -10.33 23.16 1.74
C ASP A 140 -10.26 24.14 2.92
N VAL A 141 -11.40 24.31 3.60
CA VAL A 141 -11.52 25.14 4.81
C VAL A 141 -10.62 24.65 5.95
N LYS A 142 -10.12 23.40 5.90
CA LYS A 142 -9.23 22.81 6.91
C LYS A 142 -7.82 22.56 6.38
N PHE A 143 -7.33 23.43 5.49
CA PHE A 143 -5.99 23.33 4.94
C PHE A 143 -4.92 23.33 6.04
N ASN A 144 -4.05 22.32 6.04
CA ASN A 144 -2.94 22.17 6.97
C ASN A 144 -1.61 22.15 6.21
N TRP A 145 -0.77 23.17 6.42
CA TRP A 145 0.51 23.29 5.71
C TRP A 145 1.47 22.12 5.98
N LEU A 146 1.60 21.69 7.24
CA LEU A 146 2.44 20.53 7.59
C LEU A 146 1.89 19.25 6.97
N GLY A 147 0.56 19.08 7.01
CA GLY A 147 -0.11 17.96 6.35
C GLY A 147 0.14 17.94 4.84
N THR A 148 0.14 19.09 4.18
CA THR A 148 0.46 19.22 2.74
C THR A 148 1.90 18.85 2.44
N ILE A 149 2.87 19.24 3.27
CA ILE A 149 4.27 18.81 3.12
C ILE A 149 4.38 17.29 3.21
N TYR A 150 3.78 16.68 4.24
CA TYR A 150 3.77 15.22 4.37
C TYR A 150 3.06 14.53 3.20
N ALA A 151 1.98 15.14 2.67
CA ALA A 151 1.27 14.63 1.50
C ALA A 151 2.19 14.65 0.26
N SER A 152 2.84 15.78 -0.02
CA SER A 152 3.72 15.93 -1.19
C SER A 152 4.92 14.99 -1.13
N VAL A 153 5.60 14.91 0.02
CA VAL A 153 6.71 13.95 0.19
C VAL A 153 6.19 12.52 0.06
N GLY A 154 5.06 12.20 0.67
CA GLY A 154 4.41 10.89 0.57
C GLY A 154 4.13 10.51 -0.89
N VAL A 155 3.57 11.41 -1.69
CA VAL A 155 3.29 11.19 -3.12
C VAL A 155 4.58 10.92 -3.90
N ILE A 156 5.60 11.75 -3.72
CA ILE A 156 6.89 11.58 -4.43
C ILE A 156 7.51 10.22 -4.09
N VAL A 157 7.60 9.89 -2.79
CA VAL A 157 8.18 8.63 -2.33
C VAL A 157 7.35 7.42 -2.83
N THR A 158 6.01 7.54 -2.83
CA THR A 158 5.12 6.50 -3.38
C THR A 158 5.38 6.27 -4.86
N SER A 159 5.48 7.35 -5.64
CA SER A 159 5.71 7.28 -7.08
C SER A 159 7.07 6.68 -7.40
N VAL A 160 8.13 7.09 -6.69
CA VAL A 160 9.47 6.50 -6.82
C VAL A 160 9.45 5.01 -6.48
N TYR A 161 8.82 4.64 -5.36
CA TYR A 161 8.68 3.24 -4.96
C TYR A 161 8.01 2.41 -6.06
N GLN A 162 6.87 2.84 -6.59
CA GLN A 162 6.14 2.10 -7.63
C GLN A 162 6.95 1.96 -8.94
N VAL A 163 7.67 3.01 -9.34
CA VAL A 163 8.56 2.95 -10.50
C VAL A 163 9.72 1.97 -10.24
N TRP A 164 10.30 1.99 -9.04
CA TRP A 164 11.36 1.06 -8.66
C TRP A 164 10.92 -0.39 -8.57
N VAL A 165 9.71 -0.69 -8.09
CA VAL A 165 9.19 -2.07 -8.07
C VAL A 165 9.20 -2.68 -9.48
N GLY A 166 8.81 -1.92 -10.51
CA GLY A 166 8.82 -2.40 -11.89
C GLY A 166 10.20 -2.42 -12.53
N THR A 167 10.99 -1.37 -12.32
CA THR A 167 12.31 -1.23 -12.94
C THR A 167 13.35 -2.16 -12.32
N LYS A 168 13.34 -2.37 -10.99
CA LYS A 168 14.27 -3.29 -10.30
C LYS A 168 14.03 -4.77 -10.65
N GLN A 169 12.78 -5.18 -10.91
CA GLN A 169 12.51 -6.53 -11.43
C GLN A 169 13.23 -6.78 -12.76
N LYS A 170 13.22 -5.78 -13.67
CA LYS A 170 13.90 -5.85 -14.97
C LYS A 170 15.42 -5.70 -14.85
N GLU A 171 15.88 -4.74 -14.05
CA GLU A 171 17.31 -4.46 -13.83
C GLU A 171 18.04 -5.67 -13.25
N PHE A 172 17.45 -6.32 -12.25
CA PHE A 172 18.05 -7.50 -11.61
C PHE A 172 17.72 -8.81 -12.33
N GLN A 173 16.86 -8.78 -13.35
CA GLN A 173 16.38 -9.96 -14.07
C GLN A 173 15.80 -10.99 -13.09
N VAL A 174 14.85 -10.53 -12.26
CA VAL A 174 14.18 -11.32 -11.21
C VAL A 174 12.67 -11.23 -11.35
N ASN A 175 11.99 -12.27 -10.89
CA ASN A 175 10.54 -12.25 -10.81
C ASN A 175 10.05 -11.53 -9.54
N SER A 176 8.74 -11.33 -9.47
CA SER A 176 8.05 -10.64 -8.38
C SER A 176 8.27 -11.28 -7.00
N MET A 177 8.26 -12.61 -6.92
CA MET A 177 8.50 -13.36 -5.68
C MET A 177 9.93 -13.18 -5.20
N GLN A 178 10.91 -13.26 -6.10
CA GLN A 178 12.33 -13.11 -5.79
C GLN A 178 12.65 -11.70 -5.29
N LEU A 179 12.11 -10.64 -5.91
CA LEU A 179 12.34 -9.29 -5.42
C LEU A 179 11.70 -9.07 -4.04
N LEU A 180 10.45 -9.51 -3.88
CA LEU A 180 9.72 -9.41 -2.62
C LEU A 180 10.38 -10.21 -1.50
N TYR A 181 11.01 -11.35 -1.81
CA TYR A 181 11.72 -12.19 -0.85
C TYR A 181 12.86 -11.45 -0.14
N TYR A 182 13.59 -10.58 -0.84
CA TYR A 182 14.64 -9.76 -0.23
C TYR A 182 14.11 -8.49 0.41
N GLN A 183 13.09 -7.87 -0.19
CA GLN A 183 12.52 -6.64 0.37
C GLN A 183 11.75 -6.91 1.67
N ALA A 184 10.98 -7.98 1.74
CA ALA A 184 10.07 -8.20 2.85
C ALA A 184 10.74 -8.18 4.24
N PRO A 185 11.86 -8.87 4.48
CA PRO A 185 12.56 -8.80 5.76
C PRO A 185 13.23 -7.42 6.01
N LEU A 186 13.69 -6.74 4.96
CA LEU A 186 14.26 -5.39 5.07
C LEU A 186 13.20 -4.36 5.48
N SER A 187 12.04 -4.40 4.81
CA SER A 187 10.89 -3.56 5.13
C SER A 187 10.36 -3.84 6.54
N ALA A 188 10.30 -5.11 6.96
CA ALA A 188 9.94 -5.46 8.33
C ALA A 188 10.91 -4.87 9.35
N GLY A 189 12.23 -4.98 9.12
CA GLY A 189 13.24 -4.42 10.02
C GLY A 189 13.18 -2.89 10.11
N LEU A 190 13.03 -2.20 8.98
CA LEU A 190 12.89 -0.74 8.94
C LEU A 190 11.58 -0.28 9.58
N LEU A 191 10.47 -1.00 9.35
CA LEU A 191 9.20 -0.71 10.00
C LEU A 191 9.26 -0.97 11.50
N ALA A 192 10.01 -1.97 11.98
CA ALA A 192 10.20 -2.20 13.40
C ALA A 192 10.84 -0.98 14.08
N ILE A 193 11.81 -0.32 13.43
CA ILE A 193 12.37 0.96 13.92
C ILE A 193 11.28 2.03 13.95
N ALA A 194 10.46 2.14 12.90
CA ALA A 194 9.35 3.09 12.87
C ALA A 194 8.29 2.81 13.97
N VAL A 195 8.02 1.54 14.29
CA VAL A 195 7.14 1.15 15.41
C VAL A 195 7.67 1.71 16.73
N LEU A 196 8.98 1.56 17.00
CA LEU A 196 9.58 2.07 18.24
C LEU A 196 9.50 3.60 18.38
N ILE A 197 9.47 4.33 17.25
CA ILE A 197 9.44 5.80 17.23
C ILE A 197 8.01 6.34 17.29
N PHE A 198 7.09 5.75 16.52
CA PHE A 198 5.76 6.30 16.28
C PHE A 198 4.64 5.59 17.06
N GLU A 199 4.87 4.38 17.57
CA GLU A 199 3.86 3.63 18.32
C GLU A 199 4.31 3.38 19.76
N PRO A 200 3.42 3.55 20.75
CA PRO A 200 3.76 3.28 22.14
C PRO A 200 3.94 1.77 22.35
N VAL A 201 5.15 1.31 22.63
CA VAL A 201 5.48 -0.13 22.73
C VAL A 201 4.85 -0.80 23.96
N THR A 202 4.79 -0.07 25.09
CA THR A 202 4.41 -0.58 26.42
C THR A 202 3.04 -0.11 26.92
N ALA A 203 2.30 0.67 26.13
CA ALA A 203 0.95 1.12 26.52
C ALA A 203 -0.08 -0.02 26.44
N GLU A 204 -1.27 0.17 27.03
CA GLU A 204 -2.39 -0.80 26.99
C GLU A 204 -2.87 -1.16 25.56
N ARG A 205 -2.41 -0.42 24.54
CA ARG A 205 -2.67 -0.68 23.10
C ARG A 205 -1.38 -0.83 22.30
N GLY A 206 -0.26 -1.01 23.00
CA GLY A 206 1.06 -1.16 22.41
C GLY A 206 1.35 -2.57 21.90
N LEU A 207 2.52 -2.73 21.31
CA LEU A 207 3.02 -4.01 20.80
C LEU A 207 3.02 -5.10 21.90
N LEU A 208 3.35 -4.72 23.14
CA LEU A 208 3.43 -5.62 24.29
C LEU A 208 2.15 -5.69 25.12
N ALA A 209 1.04 -5.14 24.63
CA ALA A 209 -0.24 -5.26 25.32
C ALA A 209 -0.72 -6.72 25.36
N SER A 210 -1.55 -7.05 26.36
CA SER A 210 -2.16 -8.38 26.47
C SER A 210 -3.25 -8.57 25.40
N TRP A 211 -2.89 -9.18 24.28
CA TRP A 211 -3.83 -9.45 23.18
C TRP A 211 -4.61 -10.74 23.40
N SER A 212 -5.92 -10.70 23.21
CA SER A 212 -6.75 -11.92 23.26
C SER A 212 -6.41 -12.88 22.12
N TRP A 213 -6.63 -14.18 22.34
CA TRP A 213 -6.42 -15.21 21.31
C TRP A 213 -7.19 -14.92 20.01
N SER A 214 -8.44 -14.47 20.12
CA SER A 214 -9.25 -14.08 18.97
C SER A 214 -8.65 -12.91 18.16
N SER A 215 -7.96 -11.96 18.81
CA SER A 215 -7.27 -10.87 18.12
C SER A 215 -6.06 -11.40 17.34
N LEU A 216 -5.27 -12.27 17.97
CA LEU A 216 -4.10 -12.89 17.35
C LEU A 216 -4.48 -13.73 16.13
N LEU A 217 -5.59 -14.49 16.20
CA LEU A 217 -6.10 -15.24 15.06
C LEU A 217 -6.46 -14.33 13.88
N VAL A 218 -7.10 -13.19 14.13
CA VAL A 218 -7.43 -12.23 13.06
C VAL A 218 -6.18 -11.54 12.53
N VAL A 219 -5.19 -11.25 13.37
CA VAL A 219 -3.86 -10.76 12.92
C VAL A 219 -3.19 -11.78 12.00
N LEU A 220 -3.15 -13.06 12.38
CA LEU A 220 -2.57 -14.12 11.56
C LEU A 220 -3.33 -14.29 10.24
N ALA A 221 -4.67 -14.31 10.27
CA ALA A 221 -5.51 -14.36 9.07
C ALA A 221 -5.23 -13.16 8.14
N SER A 222 -5.14 -11.95 8.71
CA SER A 222 -4.77 -10.75 7.94
C SER A 222 -3.37 -10.86 7.35
N GLY A 223 -2.42 -11.51 8.03
CA GLY A 223 -1.08 -11.77 7.51
C GLY A 223 -1.08 -12.67 6.27
N VAL A 224 -1.91 -13.71 6.24
CA VAL A 224 -2.06 -14.59 5.05
C VAL A 224 -2.67 -13.84 3.87
N VAL A 225 -3.68 -13.02 4.14
CA VAL A 225 -4.29 -12.17 3.10
C VAL A 225 -3.27 -11.13 2.61
N ALA A 226 -2.48 -10.54 3.51
CA ALA A 226 -1.44 -9.57 3.18
C ALA A 226 -0.33 -10.16 2.31
N PHE A 227 0.09 -11.41 2.56
CA PHE A 227 0.99 -12.14 1.67
C PHE A 227 0.43 -12.22 0.24
N SER A 228 -0.85 -12.57 0.10
CA SER A 228 -1.53 -12.65 -1.19
C SER A 228 -1.62 -11.29 -1.88
N VAL A 229 -1.90 -10.22 -1.12
CA VAL A 229 -1.91 -8.83 -1.63
C VAL A 229 -0.52 -8.44 -2.11
N ASN A 230 0.50 -8.56 -1.28
CA ASN A 230 1.88 -8.16 -1.61
C ASN A 230 2.39 -8.90 -2.85
N LEU A 231 2.17 -10.21 -2.91
CA LEU A 231 2.56 -11.02 -4.07
C LEU A 231 1.86 -10.55 -5.35
N SER A 232 0.54 -10.36 -5.30
CA SER A 232 -0.24 -9.94 -6.47
C SER A 232 0.09 -8.52 -6.93
N ILE A 233 0.42 -7.59 -6.02
CA ILE A 233 0.90 -6.24 -6.36
C ILE A 233 2.18 -6.31 -7.18
N TYR A 234 3.19 -7.03 -6.69
CA TYR A 234 4.49 -7.14 -7.36
C TYR A 234 4.36 -7.82 -8.71
N TRP A 235 3.50 -8.83 -8.77
CA TRP A 235 3.19 -9.55 -10.00
C TRP A 235 2.51 -8.65 -11.03
N ILE A 236 1.50 -7.87 -10.63
CA ILE A 236 0.84 -6.91 -11.53
C ILE A 236 1.86 -5.88 -12.01
N ILE A 237 2.64 -5.25 -11.12
CA ILE A 237 3.61 -4.21 -11.52
C ILE A 237 4.71 -4.78 -12.42
N GLY A 238 5.17 -6.00 -12.17
CA GLY A 238 6.21 -6.65 -12.97
C GLY A 238 5.72 -7.06 -14.38
N ASN A 239 4.45 -7.44 -14.50
CA ASN A 239 3.85 -7.91 -15.76
C ASN A 239 3.04 -6.84 -16.50
N THR A 240 2.83 -5.67 -15.90
CA THR A 240 2.11 -4.54 -16.51
C THR A 240 2.98 -3.28 -16.51
N SER A 241 2.37 -2.11 -16.73
CA SER A 241 3.09 -0.84 -16.63
C SER A 241 2.98 -0.27 -15.21
N PRO A 242 3.99 0.47 -14.70
CA PRO A 242 3.92 1.11 -13.39
C PRO A 242 2.72 2.06 -13.19
N VAL A 243 2.13 2.58 -14.28
CA VAL A 243 0.92 3.41 -14.25
C VAL A 243 -0.39 2.59 -14.19
N THR A 244 -0.34 1.31 -14.56
CA THR A 244 -1.50 0.42 -14.55
C THR A 244 -1.96 0.15 -13.11
N TYR A 245 -1.04 -0.08 -12.19
CA TYR A 245 -1.37 -0.39 -10.80
C TYR A 245 -2.13 0.76 -10.09
N PRO A 246 -1.66 2.02 -10.13
CA PRO A 246 -2.45 3.17 -9.68
C PRO A 246 -3.81 3.28 -10.34
N SER A 247 -3.90 3.08 -11.64
CA SER A 247 -5.18 3.22 -12.36
C SER A 247 -6.21 2.16 -11.93
N LEU A 248 -5.77 0.91 -11.74
CA LEU A 248 -6.60 -0.19 -11.22
C LEU A 248 -7.09 0.09 -9.81
N GLN A 249 -6.28 0.79 -9.03
CA GLN A 249 -6.63 1.18 -7.69
C GLN A 249 -7.81 2.13 -7.61
N HIS A 250 -7.84 3.12 -8.51
CA HIS A 250 -8.97 4.04 -8.61
C HIS A 250 -10.24 3.28 -9.00
N ARG A 251 -10.13 2.27 -9.89
CA ARG A 251 -11.27 1.43 -10.28
C ARG A 251 -11.78 0.53 -9.13
N LYS A 252 -10.89 0.02 -8.28
CA LYS A 252 -11.22 -0.77 -7.08
C LYS A 252 -12.12 -0.01 -6.10
N ILE A 253 -11.86 1.29 -5.91
CA ILE A 253 -12.67 2.17 -5.04
C ILE A 253 -14.13 2.21 -5.52
N ASN A 254 -14.35 2.29 -6.84
CA ASN A 254 -15.70 2.35 -7.42
C ASN A 254 -16.49 1.05 -7.23
N ILE A 255 -15.82 -0.11 -7.17
CA ILE A 255 -16.46 -1.42 -6.96
C ILE A 255 -16.81 -1.66 -5.49
N MET A 256 -16.06 -1.10 -4.54
CA MET A 256 -16.34 -1.28 -3.11
C MET A 256 -17.54 -0.45 -2.62
N HIS A 257 -17.88 0.63 -3.32
CA HIS A 257 -19.03 1.48 -3.00
C HIS A 257 -20.39 0.72 -2.99
N PRO A 258 -20.71 -0.15 -3.97
CA PRO A 258 -21.91 -0.98 -3.93
C PRO A 258 -21.85 -2.15 -2.93
N VAL A 259 -20.69 -2.80 -2.72
CA VAL A 259 -20.55 -3.94 -1.77
C VAL A 259 -20.90 -3.52 -0.32
N LYS A 260 -20.63 -2.26 0.03
CA LYS A 260 -21.03 -1.64 1.30
C LYS A 260 -22.55 -1.64 1.53
N LYS A 261 -23.37 -1.51 0.49
CA LYS A 261 -24.84 -1.48 0.62
C LYS A 261 -25.44 -2.88 0.86
N SER A 262 -24.73 -3.94 0.48
CA SER A 262 -25.24 -5.32 0.49
C SER A 262 -24.68 -6.20 1.61
N CYS A 263 -23.73 -5.72 2.40
CA CYS A 263 -23.12 -6.49 3.49
C CYS A 263 -23.96 -6.36 4.79
N PRO A 264 -24.44 -7.47 5.40
CA PRO A 264 -25.30 -7.43 6.59
C PRO A 264 -24.57 -7.02 7.88
N LEU A 265 -23.23 -6.88 7.85
CA LEU A 265 -22.46 -6.29 8.94
C LEU A 265 -22.66 -4.77 8.93
N HIS A 266 -23.54 -4.30 9.82
CA HIS A 266 -23.88 -2.89 10.05
C HIS A 266 -22.68 -2.13 10.64
N PHE A 267 -21.64 -1.91 9.83
CA PHE A 267 -20.55 -1.00 10.18
C PHE A 267 -20.88 0.40 9.64
N PRO A 268 -20.97 1.45 10.49
CA PRO A 268 -21.15 2.80 10.03
C PRO A 268 -19.84 3.29 9.41
N ILE A 269 -19.61 2.96 8.15
CA ILE A 269 -18.42 3.39 7.41
C ILE A 269 -18.73 4.75 6.77
N LYS A 270 -18.14 5.86 7.26
CA LYS A 270 -18.05 7.08 6.43
C LYS A 270 -17.23 6.72 5.19
N THR A 271 -17.74 7.04 4.00
CA THR A 271 -17.18 6.72 2.67
C THR A 271 -15.69 7.04 2.54
N ASN A 272 -15.23 8.03 3.31
CA ASN A 272 -13.86 8.46 3.44
C ASN A 272 -12.88 7.38 3.97
N HIS A 273 -13.34 6.38 4.73
CA HIS A 273 -12.47 5.36 5.33
C HIS A 273 -12.11 4.19 4.40
N LEU A 274 -12.88 3.89 3.36
CA LEU A 274 -12.60 2.75 2.45
C LEU A 274 -11.53 3.08 1.39
N VAL A 275 -11.25 4.36 1.16
CA VAL A 275 -10.24 4.83 0.20
C VAL A 275 -8.83 4.83 0.82
N ASN A 276 -8.71 4.95 2.14
CA ASN A 276 -7.43 4.87 2.87
C ASN A 276 -6.75 3.50 2.73
N GLU A 277 -7.58 2.49 2.51
CA GLU A 277 -7.38 1.09 2.81
C GLU A 277 -6.86 0.28 1.59
N PHE A 278 -7.14 0.74 0.37
CA PHE A 278 -6.71 -0.01 -0.82
C PHE A 278 -5.21 0.15 -1.11
N PHE A 279 -4.60 1.31 -0.80
CA PHE A 279 -3.20 1.65 -1.16
C PHE A 279 -2.21 1.42 -0.02
N LEU A 280 -2.74 1.18 1.17
CA LEU A 280 -1.99 0.83 2.35
C LEU A 280 -2.78 -0.24 3.08
N ILE A 281 -2.15 -1.40 3.23
CA ILE A 281 -2.29 -2.09 4.51
C ILE A 281 -2.03 -1.04 5.59
N SER A 282 -3.07 -0.80 6.39
CA SER A 282 -3.05 -0.04 7.62
C SER A 282 -2.93 1.48 7.43
N LEU A 283 -3.69 2.23 8.22
CA LEU A 283 -3.29 3.46 8.92
C LEU A 283 -4.46 4.46 9.09
N THR A 284 -5.02 4.38 10.29
CA THR A 284 -5.49 5.42 11.23
C THR A 284 -6.40 6.57 10.75
N ARG A 285 -7.63 6.62 11.30
CA ARG A 285 -8.08 7.76 12.13
C ARG A 285 -9.30 7.42 13.01
N ARG A 286 -9.14 7.55 14.34
CA ARG A 286 -10.02 8.28 15.28
C ARG A 286 -9.43 8.30 16.70
N GLN A 287 -8.67 9.35 16.96
CA GLN A 287 -8.60 10.16 18.20
C GLN A 287 -8.45 11.56 17.58
N ILE A 288 -9.43 12.45 17.44
CA ILE A 288 -10.62 12.85 18.19
C ILE A 288 -11.82 12.89 17.22
#